data_AF-A0A348Y9R6-F1
#
_entry.id   AF-A0A348Y9R6-F1
#
_cell.length_a   1.000
_cell.length_b   1.000
_cell.length_c   1.000
_cell.angle_alpha   90.00
_cell.angle_beta   90.00
_cell.angle_gamma   90.00
#
_symmetry.space_group_name_H-M   'P 1'
#
loop_
_entity.id
_entity.type
_entity.pdbx_description
1 polymer ?
#
loop_
_entity_poly.entity_id
_entity_poly.type
_entity_poly.pdbx_seq_one_letter_code
_entity_poly.pdbx_strand_id
1 'polypeptide(L)' 'MTTIAKDTAVKFNYTLKDDEGNILDQSPEGQPLTYLHGHSNIIPGLEQQLEGKSAGERVNAVVEPADGYGEYQE' A
#
# COMPACT_ATOMS: atom_id res chain seq x y z
N MET A 1 -9.97 19.24 -2.64
CA MET A 1 -8.81 18.41 -2.25
C MET A 1 -8.98 17.09 -2.95
N THR A 2 -7.96 16.61 -3.66
CA THR A 2 -8.05 15.36 -4.43
C THR A 2 -7.81 14.19 -3.48
N THR A 3 -8.84 13.37 -3.26
CA THR A 3 -8.75 12.12 -2.53
C THR A 3 -8.43 10.99 -3.50
N ILE A 4 -7.79 9.94 -2.99
CA ILE A 4 -7.59 8.68 -3.71
C ILE A 4 -8.97 8.05 -3.93
N ALA A 5 -9.25 7.66 -5.17
CA ALA A 5 -10.43 6.92 -5.59
C ALA A 5 -10.11 6.13 -6.87
N LYS A 6 -11.05 5.30 -7.35
CA LYS A 6 -10.90 4.57 -8.63
C LYS A 6 -10.39 5.48 -9.76
N ASP A 7 -9.47 4.95 -10.57
CA ASP A 7 -8.83 5.64 -11.71
C ASP A 7 -7.92 6.81 -11.32
N THR A 8 -7.47 6.86 -10.06
CA THR A 8 -6.50 7.85 -9.57
C THR A 8 -5.08 7.29 -9.59
N ALA A 9 -4.15 8.01 -10.22
CA ALA A 9 -2.72 7.70 -10.13
C ALA A 9 -2.15 8.20 -8.80
N VAL A 10 -1.53 7.31 -8.03
CA VAL A 10 -1.01 7.61 -6.69
C VAL A 10 0.48 7.28 -6.64
N LYS A 11 1.25 8.16 -5.98
CA LYS A 11 2.68 8.00 -5.79
C LYS A 11 3.01 8.18 -4.32
N PHE A 12 3.62 7.17 -3.69
CA PHE A 12 3.93 7.18 -2.26
C PHE A 12 5.20 6.39 -1.94
N ASN A 13 5.88 6.80 -0.87
CA ASN A 13 6.95 5.99 -0.26
C ASN A 13 6.33 5.06 0.77
N TYR A 14 6.83 3.83 0.85
CA TYR A 14 6.36 2.85 1.82
C TYR A 14 7.49 2.06 2.44
N THR A 15 7.18 1.45 3.59
CA THR A 15 8.00 0.45 4.26
C THR A 15 7.05 -0.67 4.69
N LEU A 16 7.24 -1.86 4.13
CA LEU A 16 6.54 -3.07 4.50
C LEU A 16 7.34 -3.80 5.58
N LYS A 17 6.66 -4.20 6.65
CA LYS A 17 7.25 -4.95 7.75
C LYS A 17 6.40 -6.16 8.09
N ASP A 18 7.04 -7.19 8.64
CA ASP A 18 6.35 -8.29 9.31
C ASP A 18 5.96 -7.92 10.76
N ASP A 19 5.29 -8.84 11.45
CA ASP A 19 4.85 -8.68 12.84
C ASP A 19 6.01 -8.56 13.84
N GLU A 20 7.19 -9.05 13.49
CA GLU A 20 8.42 -8.91 14.28
C GLU A 20 9.12 -7.56 14.03
N GLY A 21 8.65 -6.77 13.05
CA GLY A 21 9.18 -5.47 12.69
C GLY A 21 10.34 -5.52 11.68
N ASN A 22 10.64 -6.70 11.13
CA ASN A 22 11.63 -6.84 10.07
C ASN A 22 11.11 -6.18 8.80
N ILE A 23 11.97 -5.43 8.11
CA ILE A 23 11.61 -4.80 6.84
C ILE A 23 11.65 -5.87 5.75
N LEU A 24 10.48 -6.15 5.16
CA LEU A 24 10.36 -7.06 4.02
C LEU A 24 10.61 -6.34 2.70
N ASP A 25 10.12 -5.11 2.58
CA ASP A 25 10.30 -4.28 1.39
C ASP A 25 10.18 -2.78 1.73
N GLN A 26 10.77 -1.92 0.91
CA GLN A 26 10.63 -0.47 1.05
C GLN A 26 10.91 0.26 -0.27
N SER A 27 10.28 1.42 -0.44
CA SER A 27 10.63 2.32 -1.55
C SER A 27 12.07 2.83 -1.40
N PRO A 28 12.93 2.70 -2.42
CA PRO A 28 14.27 3.29 -2.39
C PRO A 28 14.18 4.83 -2.31
N GLU A 29 15.23 5.45 -1.75
CA GLU A 29 15.28 6.92 -1.68
C GLU A 29 15.13 7.55 -3.07
N GLY A 30 14.19 8.49 -3.17
CA GLY A 30 13.86 9.18 -4.43
C GLY A 30 13.06 8.35 -5.44
N GLN A 31 12.73 7.08 -5.15
CA GLN A 31 11.99 6.17 -6.02
C GLN A 31 10.70 5.65 -5.34
N PRO A 32 9.70 6.53 -5.10
CA PRO A 32 8.41 6.11 -4.55
C PRO A 32 7.66 5.21 -5.53
N LEU A 33 6.89 4.29 -4.96
CA LEU A 33 5.99 3.42 -5.72
C LEU A 33 4.89 4.25 -6.37
N THR A 34 4.63 3.98 -7.65
CA THR A 34 3.51 4.57 -8.39
C THR A 34 2.55 3.47 -8.80
N TYR A 35 1.26 3.64 -8.52
CA TYR A 35 0.22 2.69 -8.89
C TYR A 35 -1.04 3.42 -9.35
N LEU A 36 -1.93 2.68 -10.02
CA LEU A 36 -3.25 3.15 -10.42
C LEU A 36 -4.31 2.52 -9.52
N HIS A 37 -5.06 3.35 -8.81
CA HIS A 37 -6.01 2.90 -7.80
C HIS A 37 -7.26 2.27 -8.42
N GLY A 38 -7.66 1.10 -7.90
CA GLY A 38 -8.81 0.34 -8.37
C GLY A 38 -8.53 -0.51 -9.62
N HIS A 39 -7.25 -0.85 -9.84
CA HIS A 39 -6.74 -1.70 -10.93
C HIS A 39 -5.92 -2.88 -10.43
N SER A 40 -5.92 -3.15 -9.12
CA SER A 40 -5.25 -4.32 -8.51
C SER A 40 -3.73 -4.36 -8.77
N ASN A 41 -3.10 -3.18 -8.85
CA ASN A 41 -1.65 -3.03 -8.99
C ASN A 41 -0.88 -3.32 -7.69
N ILE A 42 -1.56 -3.26 -6.54
CA ILE A 42 -1.02 -3.51 -5.20
C ILE A 42 -1.97 -4.46 -4.44
N ILE A 43 -1.52 -4.95 -3.28
CA ILE A 43 -2.33 -5.84 -2.44
C ILE A 43 -3.67 -5.18 -2.05
N PRO A 44 -4.79 -5.94 -2.08
CA PRO A 44 -6.12 -5.36 -1.91
C PRO A 44 -6.33 -4.73 -0.53
N GLY A 45 -5.70 -5.25 0.53
CA GLY A 45 -5.79 -4.65 1.85
C GLY A 45 -5.18 -3.25 1.91
N LEU A 46 -4.03 -3.04 1.26
CA LEU A 46 -3.40 -1.72 1.19
C LEU A 46 -4.21 -0.77 0.30
N GLU A 47 -4.71 -1.25 -0.84
CA GLU A 47 -5.56 -0.42 -1.72
C GLU A 47 -6.78 0.09 -0.95
N GLN A 48 -7.50 -0.78 -0.23
CA GLN A 48 -8.66 -0.39 0.59
C GLN A 48 -8.32 0.64 1.67
N GLN A 49 -7.16 0.53 2.32
CA GLN A 49 -6.73 1.47 3.37
C GLN A 49 -6.34 2.86 2.79
N LEU A 50 -5.98 2.92 1.51
CA LEU A 50 -5.64 4.16 0.81
C LEU A 50 -6.86 4.87 0.20
N GLU A 51 -7.98 4.18 -0.02
CA GLU A 51 -9.22 4.78 -0.54
C GLU A 51 -9.68 5.96 0.33
N GLY A 52 -10.08 7.07 -0.32
CA GLY A 52 -10.50 8.31 0.35
C GLY A 52 -9.38 9.13 1.00
N LYS A 53 -8.14 8.63 1.06
CA LYS A 53 -6.99 9.35 1.64
C LYS A 53 -6.53 10.50 0.75
N SER A 54 -5.89 11.51 1.34
CA SER A 54 -5.39 12.68 0.62
C SER A 54 -3.86 12.70 0.51
N ALA A 55 -3.35 13.35 -0.53
CA ALA A 55 -1.91 13.54 -0.69
C ALA A 55 -1.30 14.27 0.51
N GLY A 56 -0.16 13.76 1.00
CA GLY A 56 0.53 14.28 2.19
C GLY A 56 0.14 13.60 3.50
N GLU A 57 -0.91 12.77 3.50
CA GLU A 57 -1.28 11.97 4.67
C GLU A 57 -0.32 10.78 4.83
N ARG A 58 0.00 10.44 6.08
CA ARG A 58 0.71 9.20 6.42
C ARG A 58 -0.31 8.18 6.90
N VAL A 59 -0.26 7.01 6.29
CA VAL A 59 -1.14 5.89 6.64
C VAL A 59 -0.28 4.79 7.25
N ASN A 60 -0.72 4.26 8.39
CA ASN A 60 -0.25 3.00 8.92
C ASN A 60 -1.36 1.98 8.66
N ALA A 61 -1.07 0.98 7.83
CA ALA A 61 -2.01 -0.04 7.43
C ALA A 61 -1.51 -1.39 7.95
N VAL A 62 -2.38 -2.12 8.64
CA VAL A 62 -2.20 -3.54 8.95
C VAL A 62 -3.03 -4.30 7.94
N VAL A 63 -2.40 -5.23 7.22
CA VAL A 63 -3.04 -6.02 6.16
C VAL A 63 -2.96 -7.48 6.56
N GLU A 64 -4.13 -8.10 6.74
CA GLU A 64 -4.22 -9.53 7.01
C GLU A 64 -3.66 -10.34 5.83
N PRO A 65 -3.08 -11.53 6.05
CA PRO A 65 -2.51 -12.35 4.99
C PRO A 65 -3.46 -12.58 3.81
N ALA A 66 -4.74 -12.82 4.09
CA ALA A 66 -5.79 -13.04 3.09
C ALA A 66 -5.99 -11.84 2.14
N ASP A 67 -5.77 -10.62 2.62
CA ASP A 67 -5.84 -9.36 1.85
C ASP A 67 -4.48 -8.87 1.36
N GLY A 68 -3.43 -9.63 1.67
CA GLY A 68 -2.03 -9.35 1.34
C GLY A 68 -1.52 -10.33 0.29
N TYR A 69 -0.61 -11.20 0.72
CA TYR A 69 0.10 -12.15 -0.13
C TYR A 69 -0.43 -13.59 -0.03
N GLY A 70 -1.53 -13.79 0.70
CA GLY A 70 -2.11 -15.11 0.98
C GLY A 70 -1.55 -15.73 2.26
N GLU A 71 -2.15 -16.86 2.65
CA GLU A 71 -1.63 -17.68 3.75
C GLU A 71 -0.29 -18.30 3.37
N TYR A 72 0.54 -18.55 4.38
CA TYR A 72 1.75 -19.34 4.19
C TYR A 72 1.40 -20.73 3.65
N GLN A 73 2.08 -21.15 2.58
CA GLN A 73 1.96 -22.48 1.99
C GLN A 73 3.29 -23.21 2.17
N GLU A 74 3.24 -24.37 2.81
CA GLU A 74 4.38 -25.28 3.02
C GLU A 74 4.73 -26.14 1.79
#